data_AF-A0A2G9TFV1-F1
#
_entry.id   AF-A0A2G9TFV1-F1
#
_cell.length_a   1.000
_cell.length_b   1.000
_cell.length_c   1.000
_cell.angle_alpha   90.00
_cell.angle_beta   90.00
_cell.angle_gamma   90.00
#
_symmetry.space_group_name_H-M   'P 1'
#
loop_
_entity.id
_entity.type
_entity.pdbx_description
1 polymer ?
#
loop_
_entity_poly.entity_id
_entity_poly.type
_entity_poly.pdbx_seq_one_letter_code
_entity_poly.pdbx_strand_id
1 'polypeptide(L)'
;MDVESILDERVDQYDLERFREAYETQRKRGSPSAIATFNYGTALIRSTKSDVVEGTELLEKLLREEPDDVNKRDYVYFLAIANARLR
;
A
#
# COMPACT_ATOMS: atom_id res chain seq x y z
N MET A 1 -21.11 -1.89 1.71
CA MET A 1 -19.83 -1.85 2.44
C MET A 1 -19.82 -0.51 3.16
N ASP A 2 -19.71 -0.51 4.48
CA ASP A 2 -19.75 0.71 5.28
C ASP A 2 -18.31 1.28 5.44
N VAL A 3 -18.17 2.59 5.60
CA VAL A 3 -16.86 3.24 5.72
C VAL A 3 -16.11 2.70 6.92
N GLU A 4 -16.78 2.50 8.05
CA GLU A 4 -16.19 1.90 9.26
C GLU A 4 -15.62 0.51 8.97
N SER A 5 -16.36 -0.34 8.25
CA SER A 5 -15.89 -1.68 7.89
C SER A 5 -14.63 -1.68 7.01
N ILE A 6 -14.44 -0.66 6.17
CA ILE A 6 -13.24 -0.49 5.34
C ILE A 6 -12.04 -0.05 6.18
N LEU A 7 -12.28 0.84 7.16
CA LEU A 7 -11.23 1.32 8.06
C LEU A 7 -10.80 0.26 9.08
N ASP A 8 -11.70 -0.66 9.44
CA ASP A 8 -11.42 -1.77 10.36
C ASP A 8 -10.75 -2.98 9.69
N GLU A 9 -10.79 -3.07 8.36
CA GLU A 9 -10.15 -4.17 7.63
C GLU A 9 -8.64 -4.27 7.97
N ARG A 10 -8.20 -5.46 8.37
CA ARG A 10 -6.79 -5.73 8.69
C ARG A 10 -6.21 -6.73 7.70
N VAL A 11 -4.95 -6.49 7.33
CA VAL A 11 -4.17 -7.49 6.62
C VAL A 11 -3.77 -8.60 7.60
N ASP A 12 -3.77 -9.85 7.15
CA ASP A 12 -3.21 -10.95 7.92
C ASP A 12 -1.68 -10.82 8.02
N GLN A 13 -1.09 -11.25 9.14
CA GLN A 13 0.35 -11.14 9.37
C GLN A 13 1.17 -11.97 8.37
N TYR A 14 0.67 -13.13 7.96
CA TYR A 14 1.32 -13.97 6.95
C TYR A 14 1.37 -13.27 5.59
N ASP A 15 0.25 -12.65 5.18
CA ASP A 15 0.18 -11.91 3.92
C ASP A 15 1.08 -10.66 3.95
N LEU A 16 1.12 -9.93 5.07
CA LEU A 16 2.01 -8.80 5.23
C LEU A 16 3.48 -9.20 5.04
N GLU A 17 3.92 -10.29 5.67
CA GLU A 17 5.30 -10.77 5.54
C GLU A 17 5.60 -11.24 4.12
N ARG A 18 4.64 -11.94 3.48
CA ARG A 18 4.77 -12.37 2.08
C ARG A 18 4.95 -11.18 1.13
N PHE A 19 4.17 -10.11 1.31
CA PHE A 19 4.30 -8.92 0.47
C PHE A 19 5.60 -8.16 0.75
N ARG A 20 6.02 -8.09 2.02
CA ARG A 20 7.31 -7.52 2.42
C ARG A 20 8.47 -8.25 1.75
N GLU A 21 8.49 -9.58 1.83
CA GLU A 21 9.54 -10.40 1.24
C GLU A 21 9.62 -10.20 -0.28
N ALA A 22 8.47 -10.18 -0.96
CA ALA A 22 8.40 -9.95 -2.40
C ALA A 22 8.94 -8.56 -2.78
N TYR A 23 8.56 -7.52 -2.06
CA TYR A 23 9.03 -6.16 -2.28
C TYR A 23 10.54 -6.03 -2.03
N GLU A 24 11.03 -6.49 -0.88
CA GLU A 24 12.44 -6.40 -0.50
C GLU A 24 13.35 -7.22 -1.42
N THR A 25 12.89 -8.38 -1.88
CA THR A 25 13.63 -9.21 -2.83
C THR A 25 13.82 -8.50 -4.17
N GLN A 26 12.79 -7.81 -4.67
CA GLN A 26 12.92 -6.99 -5.88
C GLN A 26 13.79 -5.77 -5.63
N ARG A 27 13.61 -5.09 -4.49
CA ARG A 27 14.38 -3.90 -4.09
C ARG A 27 15.89 -4.16 -4.04
N LYS A 28 16.30 -5.33 -3.55
CA LYS A 28 17.70 -5.76 -3.53
C LYS A 28 18.31 -5.97 -4.93
N ARG A 29 17.47 -6.23 -5.94
CA ARG A 29 17.89 -6.48 -7.33
C ARG A 29 17.75 -5.24 -8.22
N GLY A 30 17.10 -4.18 -7.74
CA GLY A 30 16.82 -2.97 -8.49
C GLY A 30 15.50 -2.32 -8.05
N SER A 31 14.89 -1.51 -8.91
CA SER A 31 13.60 -0.90 -8.63
C SER A 31 12.50 -1.98 -8.56
N PRO A 32 11.73 -2.07 -7.45
CA PRO A 32 10.57 -2.96 -7.39
C PRO A 32 9.53 -2.62 -8.45
N SER A 33 8.81 -3.63 -8.93
CA SER A 33 7.68 -3.43 -9.83
C SER A 33 6.55 -2.64 -9.16
N ALA A 34 5.73 -1.96 -9.97
CA ALA A 34 4.56 -1.24 -9.50
C ALA A 34 3.60 -2.13 -8.70
N ILE A 35 3.38 -3.37 -9.15
CA ILE A 35 2.52 -4.37 -8.50
C ILE A 35 3.08 -4.77 -7.13
N ALA A 36 4.38 -5.05 -7.03
CA ALA A 36 4.99 -5.43 -5.74
C ALA A 36 4.93 -4.27 -4.73
N THR A 37 5.21 -3.06 -5.20
CA THR A 37 5.13 -1.83 -4.40
C THR A 37 3.69 -1.56 -3.94
N PHE A 38 2.70 -1.73 -4.82
CA PHE A 38 1.29 -1.51 -4.51
C PHE A 38 0.77 -2.54 -3.49
N ASN A 39 1.06 -3.82 -3.69
CA ASN A 39 0.63 -4.88 -2.77
C ASN A 39 1.22 -4.69 -1.38
N TYR A 40 2.50 -4.33 -1.29
CA TYR A 40 3.13 -4.06 0.00
C TYR A 40 2.61 -2.79 0.66
N GLY A 41 2.47 -1.69 -0.09
CA GLY A 41 1.93 -0.43 0.43
C GLY A 41 0.50 -0.55 0.96
N THR A 42 -0.38 -1.24 0.25
CA THR A 42 -1.77 -1.49 0.70
C THR A 42 -1.87 -2.46 1.86
N ALA A 43 -0.91 -3.39 2.00
CA ALA A 43 -0.79 -4.23 3.20
C ALA A 43 -0.37 -3.39 4.42
N LEU A 44 0.64 -2.52 4.27
CA LEU A 44 1.09 -1.62 5.33
C LEU A 44 -0.03 -0.69 5.84
N ILE A 45 -0.82 -0.10 4.94
CA ILE A 45 -1.99 0.74 5.29
C ILE A 45 -3.01 -0.05 6.13
N ARG A 46 -3.12 -1.37 5.90
CA ARG A 46 -4.02 -2.26 6.63
C ARG A 46 -3.40 -2.89 7.89
N SER A 47 -2.14 -2.58 8.20
CA SER A 47 -1.40 -3.09 9.36
C SER A 47 -1.55 -2.14 10.56
N THR A 48 -0.44 -1.61 11.09
CA THR A 48 -0.38 -0.75 12.29
C THR A 48 -0.40 0.74 11.92
N LYS A 49 -0.66 1.62 12.90
CA LYS A 49 -0.64 3.08 12.66
C LYS A 49 0.72 3.59 12.18
N SER A 50 1.83 3.00 12.63
CA SER A 50 3.18 3.36 12.14
C SER A 50 3.38 2.94 10.69
N ASP A 51 2.89 1.76 10.31
CA ASP A 51 3.04 1.22 8.95
C ASP A 51 2.25 2.04 7.92
N VAL A 52 1.14 2.67 8.32
CA VAL A 52 0.32 3.50 7.42
C VAL A 52 1.15 4.62 6.78
N VAL A 53 2.12 5.19 7.48
CA VAL A 53 2.98 6.26 6.95
C VAL A 53 3.85 5.72 5.80
N GLU A 54 4.56 4.61 6.01
CA GLU A 54 5.38 3.96 4.97
C GLU A 54 4.52 3.53 3.77
N GLY A 55 3.36 2.92 4.03
CA GLY A 55 2.44 2.53 2.97
C GLY A 55 1.91 3.71 2.14
N THR A 56 1.69 4.87 2.79
CA THR A 56 1.28 6.12 2.12
C THR A 56 2.39 6.61 1.18
N GLU A 57 3.64 6.68 1.65
CA GLU A 57 4.78 7.13 0.86
C GLU A 57 5.00 6.25 -0.39
N LEU A 58 4.84 4.93 -0.25
CA LEU A 58 4.95 4.01 -1.38
C LEU A 58 3.87 4.27 -2.46
N LEU A 59 2.62 4.51 -2.03
CA LEU A 59 1.53 4.80 -2.97
C LEU A 59 1.64 6.20 -3.60
N GLU A 60 2.10 7.20 -2.86
CA GLU A 60 2.37 8.54 -3.42
C GLU A 60 3.46 8.50 -4.49
N LYS A 61 4.49 7.67 -4.28
CA LYS A 61 5.53 7.42 -5.27
C LYS A 61 4.95 6.80 -6.53
N LEU A 62 4.15 5.74 -6.41
CA LEU A 62 3.49 5.10 -7.56
C LEU A 62 2.58 6.08 -8.31
N LEU A 63 1.80 6.89 -7.59
CA LEU A 63 0.92 7.88 -8.21
C LEU A 63 1.67 8.92 -9.06
N ARG A 64 2.90 9.26 -8.65
CA ARG A 64 3.75 10.24 -9.33
C ARG A 64 4.53 9.64 -10.50
N GLU A 65 5.05 8.42 -10.32
CA GLU A 65 6.02 7.81 -11.24
C GLU A 65 5.38 6.88 -12.28
N GLU A 66 4.22 6.28 -12.00
CA GLU A 66 3.57 5.38 -12.94
C GLU A 66 2.84 6.15 -14.06
N PRO A 67 3.15 5.86 -15.35
CA PRO A 67 2.59 6.59 -16.47
C PRO A 67 1.13 6.22 -16.76
N ASP A 68 0.70 5.01 -16.38
CA ASP A 68 -0.64 4.49 -16.68
C ASP A 68 -1.69 4.99 -15.68
N ASP A 69 -2.66 5.77 -16.18
CA ASP A 69 -3.73 6.34 -15.37
C ASP A 69 -4.71 5.29 -14.82
N VAL A 70 -4.78 4.10 -15.42
CA VAL A 70 -5.70 3.02 -15.00
C VAL A 70 -5.45 2.61 -13.55
N ASN A 71 -4.18 2.53 -13.14
CA ASN A 71 -3.81 2.12 -11.79
C ASN A 71 -3.90 3.27 -10.76
N LYS A 72 -3.90 4.52 -11.22
CA LYS A 72 -3.92 5.70 -10.34
C LYS A 72 -5.19 5.80 -9.51
N ARG A 73 -6.33 5.36 -10.05
CA ARG A 73 -7.60 5.32 -9.31
C ARG A 73 -7.46 4.47 -8.03
N ASP A 74 -6.83 3.31 -8.15
CA ASP A 74 -6.67 2.38 -7.03
C ASP A 74 -5.65 2.93 -6.02
N TYR A 75 -4.60 3.63 -6.49
CA TYR A 75 -3.67 4.34 -5.60
C TYR A 75 -4.37 5.41 -4.78
N VAL A 76 -5.17 6.27 -5.43
CA VAL A 76 -5.93 7.34 -4.76
C VAL A 76 -6.94 6.77 -3.77
N TYR A 77 -7.61 5.66 -4.12
CA TYR A 77 -8.52 4.97 -3.20
C TYR A 77 -7.82 4.55 -1.90
N PHE A 78 -6.67 3.90 -1.99
CA PHE A 78 -5.93 3.48 -0.78
C PHE A 78 -5.27 4.66 -0.05
N LEU A 79 -4.87 5.72 -0.75
CA LEU A 79 -4.40 6.96 -0.11
C LEU A 79 -5.50 7.65 0.70
N ALA A 80 -6.75 7.62 0.22
CA ALA A 80 -7.89 8.14 0.96
C ALA A 80 -8.14 7.31 2.24
N ILE A 81 -8.05 5.98 2.16
CA ILE A 81 -8.14 5.09 3.33
C ILE A 81 -7.01 5.38 4.33
N ALA A 82 -5.77 5.51 3.86
CA ALA A 82 -4.62 5.83 4.70
C ALA A 82 -4.82 7.15 5.46
N ASN A 83 -5.25 8.20 4.75
CA ASN A 83 -5.55 9.50 5.34
C ASN A 83 -6.68 9.42 6.38
N ALA A 84 -7.73 8.64 6.12
CA ALA A 84 -8.83 8.44 7.06
C ALA A 84 -8.38 7.68 8.33
N ARG A 85 -7.42 6.77 8.23
CA ARG A 85 -6.86 6.01 9.38
C ARG A 85 -5.89 6.82 10.25
N LEU A 86 -5.26 7.85 9.70
CA LEU A 86 -4.32 8.72 10.41
C LEU A 86 -5.01 9.85 11.19
N ARG A 87 -6.24 10.21 10.80
CA ARG A 87 -7.08 11.20 11.48
C ARG A 87 -7.81 10.57 12.67
#